data_AF-A0A928FZF8-F1
#
_entry.id   AF-A0A928FZF8-F1
#
_cell.length_a   1.000
_cell.length_b   1.000
_cell.length_c   1.000
_cell.angle_alpha   90.00
_cell.angle_beta   90.00
_cell.angle_gamma   90.00
#
_symmetry.space_group_name_H-M   'P 1'
#
loop_
_entity.id
_entity.type
_entity.pdbx_description
1 polymer ?
#
loop_
_entity_poly.entity_id
_entity_poly.type
_entity_poly.pdbx_seq_one_letter_code
_entity_poly.pdbx_strand_id
1 'polypeptide(L)'
;MGDMMYMHRFARQWPGMRTVGCIISERYDSYNHTFRSEYKYFISSLPNNAEMLLKTAREHRNVENNLHWHLDVTFGEDDDRKKNNAAQNFAIIEKMALAVLKINELNKPINRKRFRASIDRKYLWQLLNQFL
;
A
#
# COMPACT_ATOMS: atom_id res chain seq x y z
N MET A 1 19.62 31.18 -2.61
CA MET A 1 19.25 31.87 -1.35
C MET A 1 17.79 32.36 -1.42
N GLY A 2 16.85 31.49 -1.83
CA GLY A 2 15.43 31.84 -2.04
C GLY A 2 14.42 30.89 -1.41
N ASP A 3 14.84 29.69 -0.95
CA ASP A 3 13.91 28.67 -0.43
C ASP A 3 13.62 28.75 1.09
N MET A 4 14.49 29.39 1.89
CA MET A 4 14.28 29.43 3.35
C MET A 4 13.10 30.32 3.78
N MET A 5 12.60 31.21 2.91
CA MET A 5 11.53 32.14 3.24
C MET A 5 10.12 31.51 3.14
N TYR A 6 9.96 30.43 2.36
CA TYR A 6 8.67 29.72 2.22
C TYR A 6 8.38 28.76 3.37
N MET A 7 9.41 28.14 3.96
CA MET A 7 9.25 27.13 5.02
C MET A 7 8.56 27.65 6.28
N HIS A 8 8.75 28.94 6.62
CA HIS A 8 8.14 29.55 7.81
C HIS A 8 6.60 29.64 7.76
N ARG A 9 6.01 29.74 6.55
CA ARG A 9 4.54 29.74 6.39
C ARG A 9 3.93 28.34 6.56
N PHE A 10 4.60 27.32 6.05
CA PHE A 10 4.12 25.92 6.13
C PHE A 10 4.22 25.34 7.54
N ALA A 11 5.25 25.71 8.31
CA ALA A 11 5.44 25.21 9.68
C ALA A 11 4.27 25.53 10.63
N ARG A 12 3.55 26.66 10.42
CA ARG A 12 2.36 27.01 11.22
C ARG A 12 1.13 26.15 10.89
N GLN A 13 1.04 25.62 9.67
CA GLN A 13 -0.09 24.80 9.22
C GLN A 13 0.07 23.32 9.60
N TRP A 14 1.30 22.88 9.86
CA TRP A 14 1.63 21.49 10.17
C TRP A 14 2.38 21.38 11.52
N PRO A 15 1.68 21.54 12.66
CA PRO A 15 2.27 21.35 13.98
C PRO A 15 2.93 19.97 14.09
N GLY A 16 4.20 19.93 14.49
CA GLY A 16 4.97 18.69 14.60
C GLY A 16 5.76 18.29 13.35
N MET A 17 5.70 19.08 12.27
CA MET A 17 6.63 18.93 11.15
C MET A 17 8.08 19.14 11.63
N ARG A 18 8.96 18.20 11.31
CA ARG A 18 10.40 18.27 11.62
C ARG A 18 11.28 18.27 10.39
N THR A 19 10.83 17.68 9.29
CA THR A 19 11.61 17.50 8.07
C THR A 19 10.77 17.64 6.81
N VAL A 20 11.44 18.07 5.74
CA VAL A 20 10.95 17.94 4.37
C VAL A 20 11.95 17.08 3.61
N GLY A 21 11.47 15.96 3.08
CA GLY A 21 12.28 15.00 2.33
C GLY A 21 11.94 15.03 0.85
N CYS A 22 12.93 14.76 0.00
CA CYS A 22 12.72 14.50 -1.43
C CYS A 22 13.25 13.10 -1.76
N ILE A 23 12.42 12.26 -2.37
CA ILE A 23 12.82 10.96 -2.91
C ILE A 23 12.80 11.06 -4.43
N ILE A 24 13.95 10.75 -5.03
CA ILE A 24 14.10 10.65 -6.47
C ILE A 24 13.99 9.17 -6.83
N SER A 25 13.01 8.83 -7.67
CA SER A 25 12.83 7.49 -8.20
C SER A 25 13.21 7.49 -9.67
N GLU A 26 14.24 6.73 -10.02
CA GLU A 26 14.66 6.55 -11.41
C GLU A 26 14.21 5.18 -11.91
N ARG A 27 13.65 5.15 -13.12
CA ARG A 27 13.21 3.92 -13.77
C ARG A 27 13.67 3.90 -15.21
N TYR A 28 14.26 2.78 -15.61
CA TYR A 28 14.52 2.48 -17.01
C TYR A 28 13.30 1.83 -17.64
N ASP A 29 12.81 2.40 -18.74
CA ASP A 29 11.80 1.81 -19.60
C ASP A 29 12.50 1.05 -20.72
N SER A 30 12.45 -0.28 -20.65
CA SER A 30 13.11 -1.16 -21.62
C SER A 30 12.44 -1.15 -23.00
N TYR A 31 11.17 -0.79 -23.09
CA TYR A 31 10.45 -0.75 -24.37
C TYR A 31 10.82 0.51 -25.15
N ASN A 32 10.84 1.66 -24.47
CA ASN A 32 11.18 2.94 -25.08
C ASN A 32 12.68 3.27 -25.00
N HIS A 33 13.50 2.43 -24.37
CA HIS A 33 14.93 2.66 -24.09
C HIS A 33 15.21 4.03 -23.44
N THR A 34 14.36 4.48 -22.52
CA THR A 34 14.47 5.80 -21.87
C THR A 34 14.56 5.70 -20.36
N PHE A 35 15.24 6.68 -19.76
CA PHE A 35 15.21 6.89 -18.31
C PHE A 35 14.12 7.89 -17.95
N ARG A 36 13.40 7.61 -16.87
CA ARG A 36 12.45 8.55 -16.26
C ARG A 36 12.80 8.74 -14.80
N SER A 37 12.83 9.98 -14.36
CA SER A 37 13.04 10.35 -12.96
C SER A 37 11.79 11.03 -12.42
N GLU A 38 11.35 10.60 -11.24
CA GLU A 38 10.19 11.15 -10.54
C GLU A 38 10.64 11.69 -9.18
N TYR A 39 10.27 12.94 -8.88
CA TYR A 39 10.59 13.61 -7.63
C TYR A 39 9.37 13.61 -6.72
N LYS A 40 9.49 13.07 -5.52
CA LYS A 40 8.41 13.02 -4.53
C LYS A 40 8.84 13.75 -3.27
N TYR A 41 8.13 14.81 -2.94
CA TYR A 41 8.34 15.59 -1.74
C TYR A 41 7.41 15.13 -0.63
N PHE A 42 7.95 15.00 0.58
CA PHE A 42 7.21 14.55 1.76
C PHE A 42 7.47 15.49 2.93
N ILE A 43 6.42 15.75 3.70
CA ILE A 43 6.51 16.38 5.02
C ILE A 43 6.52 15.27 6.06
N SER A 44 7.41 15.35 7.05
CA SER A 44 7.53 14.32 8.07
C SER A 44 7.82 14.89 9.45
N SER A 45 7.35 14.18 10.47
CA SER A 45 7.72 14.37 11.88
C SER A 45 8.96 13.56 12.26
N LEU A 46 9.55 12.81 11.33
CA LEU A 46 10.79 12.07 11.56
C LEU A 46 12.01 13.02 11.63
N PRO A 47 13.10 12.61 12.32
CA PRO A 47 14.37 13.32 12.31
C PRO A 47 14.94 13.48 10.90
N ASN A 48 15.85 14.44 10.70
CA ASN A 48 16.51 14.70 9.43
C ASN A 48 17.55 13.62 9.08
N ASN A 49 17.07 12.42 8.75
CA ASN A 49 17.86 11.27 8.38
C ASN A 49 17.32 10.68 7.07
N ALA A 50 18.09 10.83 5.99
CA ALA A 50 17.69 10.41 4.66
C ALA A 50 17.42 8.90 4.53
N GLU A 51 18.23 8.07 5.19
CA GLU A 51 18.06 6.61 5.17
C GLU A 51 16.75 6.20 5.85
N MET A 52 16.45 6.80 7.01
CA MET A 52 15.21 6.54 7.74
C MET A 52 13.97 6.99 6.94
N LEU A 53 14.03 8.17 6.33
CA LEU A 53 12.95 8.69 5.49
C LEU A 53 12.72 7.78 4.27
N LEU A 54 13.79 7.34 3.59
CA LEU A 54 13.70 6.44 2.45
C LEU A 54 13.12 5.08 2.85
N LYS A 55 13.58 4.51 3.97
CA LYS A 55 13.05 3.25 4.50
C LYS A 55 11.55 3.36 4.80
N THR A 56 11.14 4.40 5.52
CA THR A 56 9.74 4.63 5.87
C THR A 56 8.87 4.79 4.62
N ALA A 57 9.33 5.55 3.63
CA ALA A 57 8.58 5.71 2.38
C ALA A 57 8.45 4.41 1.59
N ARG A 58 9.49 3.56 1.59
CA ARG A 58 9.43 2.22 0.99
C ARG A 58 8.46 1.31 1.74
N GLU A 59 8.47 1.33 3.07
CA GLU A 59 7.53 0.57 3.91
C GLU A 59 6.09 1.01 3.68
N HIS A 60 5.83 2.32 3.61
CA HIS A 60 4.51 2.85 3.27
C HIS A 60 4.05 2.36 1.88
N ARG A 61 4.93 2.41 0.88
CA ARG A 61 4.61 1.90 -0.47
C ARG A 61 4.38 0.38 -0.47
N ASN A 62 5.04 -0.36 0.41
CA ASN A 62 4.79 -1.80 0.55
C ASN A 62 3.38 -2.09 1.07
N VAL A 63 2.83 -1.25 1.96
CA VAL A 63 1.43 -1.38 2.39
C VAL A 63 0.51 -1.18 1.18
N GLU A 64 0.72 -0.11 0.41
CA GLU A 64 -0.07 0.16 -0.79
C GLU A 64 -0.04 -0.99 -1.80
N ASN A 65 1.17 -1.47 -2.12
CA ASN A 65 1.35 -2.52 -3.11
C ASN A 65 0.82 -3.89 -2.64
N ASN A 66 0.99 -4.23 -1.36
CA ASN A 66 0.64 -5.56 -0.87
C ASN A 66 -0.76 -5.64 -0.30
N LEU A 67 -1.34 -4.54 0.17
CA LEU A 67 -2.69 -4.50 0.74
C LEU A 67 -3.66 -3.87 -0.24
N HIS A 68 -3.51 -2.57 -0.51
CA HIS A 68 -4.48 -1.80 -1.28
C HIS A 68 -4.67 -2.33 -2.69
N TRP A 69 -3.58 -2.56 -3.44
CA TRP A 69 -3.69 -3.14 -4.79
C TRP A 69 -4.51 -4.45 -4.83
N HIS A 70 -4.36 -5.30 -3.81
CA HIS A 70 -5.13 -6.53 -3.74
C HIS A 70 -6.60 -6.26 -3.42
N LEU A 71 -6.91 -5.34 -2.51
CA LEU A 71 -8.30 -4.97 -2.22
C LEU A 71 -8.96 -4.36 -3.46
N ASP A 72 -8.31 -3.38 -4.07
CA ASP A 72 -8.80 -2.66 -5.24
C ASP A 72 -9.01 -3.61 -6.43
N VAL A 73 -8.00 -4.41 -6.81
CA VAL A 73 -8.02 -5.22 -8.04
C VAL A 73 -8.47 -6.65 -7.80
N THR A 74 -7.97 -7.30 -6.75
CA THR A 74 -8.31 -8.71 -6.50
C THR A 74 -9.68 -8.86 -5.87
N PHE A 75 -10.11 -7.94 -5.00
CA PHE A 75 -11.45 -7.96 -4.38
C PHE A 75 -12.45 -7.06 -5.09
N GLY A 76 -11.99 -6.08 -5.88
CA GLY A 76 -12.86 -5.19 -6.65
C GLY A 76 -13.45 -4.08 -5.78
N GLU A 77 -12.73 -3.64 -4.75
CA GLU A 77 -13.20 -2.62 -3.81
C GLU A 77 -13.52 -1.28 -4.53
N ASP A 78 -12.71 -0.91 -5.54
CA ASP A 78 -12.90 0.32 -6.33
C ASP A 78 -14.23 0.35 -7.11
N ASP A 79 -14.69 -0.81 -7.59
CA ASP A 79 -15.92 -0.94 -8.37
C ASP A 79 -17.16 -1.11 -7.48
N ASP A 80 -16.97 -1.17 -6.16
CA ASP A 80 -18.03 -1.45 -5.21
C ASP A 80 -18.93 -0.23 -4.97
N ARG A 81 -20.22 -0.50 -4.78
CA ARG A 81 -21.26 0.53 -4.54
C ARG A 81 -21.79 0.52 -3.11
N LYS A 82 -21.17 -0.25 -2.21
CA LYS A 82 -21.51 -0.29 -0.78
C LYS A 82 -21.33 1.10 -0.14
N LYS A 83 -22.19 1.44 0.80
CA LYS A 83 -22.20 2.74 1.48
C LYS A 83 -22.32 2.60 2.99
N ASN A 84 -21.95 3.65 3.71
CA ASN A 84 -22.02 3.74 5.17
C ASN A 84 -21.28 2.54 5.83
N ASN A 85 -21.87 1.95 6.86
CA ASN A 85 -21.29 0.84 7.61
C ASN A 85 -21.01 -0.40 6.75
N ALA A 86 -21.73 -0.59 5.65
CA ALA A 86 -21.48 -1.75 4.78
C ALA A 86 -20.09 -1.69 4.14
N ALA A 87 -19.62 -0.51 3.71
CA ALA A 87 -18.29 -0.35 3.14
C ALA A 87 -17.19 -0.71 4.16
N GLN A 88 -17.29 -0.18 5.38
CA GLN A 88 -16.33 -0.46 6.45
C GLN A 88 -16.33 -1.93 6.87
N ASN A 89 -17.51 -2.53 7.01
CA ASN A 89 -17.64 -3.95 7.40
C ASN A 89 -17.04 -4.87 6.34
N PHE A 90 -17.31 -4.62 5.06
CA PHE A 90 -16.75 -5.41 3.97
C PHE A 90 -15.24 -5.23 3.85
N ALA A 91 -14.72 -4.00 3.98
CA ALA A 91 -13.28 -3.76 3.97
C ALA A 91 -12.55 -4.57 5.07
N ILE A 92 -13.14 -4.75 6.25
CA ILE A 92 -12.59 -5.60 7.30
C ILE A 92 -12.59 -7.08 6.87
N ILE A 93 -13.71 -7.57 6.34
CA ILE A 93 -13.85 -8.97 5.88
C ILE A 93 -12.87 -9.27 4.75
N GLU A 94 -12.70 -8.36 3.80
CA GLU A 94 -11.79 -8.51 2.67
C GLU A 94 -10.33 -8.52 3.11
N LYS A 95 -9.97 -7.66 4.08
CA LYS A 95 -8.65 -7.70 4.73
C LYS A 95 -8.39 -9.02 5.44
N MET A 96 -9.37 -9.56 6.18
CA MET A 96 -9.26 -10.88 6.82
C MET A 96 -9.10 -11.99 5.76
N ALA A 97 -9.90 -11.99 4.71
CA ALA A 97 -9.80 -12.96 3.62
C ALA A 97 -8.43 -12.89 2.93
N LEU A 98 -7.92 -11.68 2.66
CA LEU A 98 -6.58 -11.50 2.08
C LEU A 98 -5.48 -12.05 3.00
N ALA A 99 -5.58 -11.80 4.31
CA ALA A 99 -4.64 -12.33 5.29
C ALA A 99 -4.59 -13.87 5.27
N VAL A 100 -5.75 -14.53 5.29
CA VAL A 100 -5.88 -15.99 5.18
C VAL A 100 -5.22 -16.50 3.90
N LEU A 101 -5.50 -15.87 2.76
CA LEU A 101 -4.95 -16.28 1.46
C LEU A 101 -3.43 -16.10 1.35
N LYS A 102 -2.86 -15.14 2.10
CA LYS A 102 -1.42 -14.90 2.17
C LYS A 102 -0.68 -15.90 3.05
N ILE A 103 -1.29 -16.33 4.16
CA ILE A 103 -0.71 -17.35 5.07
C ILE A 103 -0.57 -18.70 4.35
N ASN A 104 -1.52 -19.02 3.48
CA ASN A 104 -1.52 -20.29 2.78
C ASN A 104 -0.23 -20.52 1.95
N GLU A 105 0.42 -21.66 2.16
CA GLU A 105 1.72 -21.99 1.55
C GLU A 105 1.68 -22.32 0.05
N LEU A 106 0.49 -22.45 -0.54
CA LEU A 106 0.37 -22.78 -1.96
C LEU A 106 1.03 -21.67 -2.80
N ASN A 107 2.02 -22.01 -3.61
CA ASN A 107 2.69 -21.06 -4.50
C ASN A 107 1.82 -20.75 -5.74
N LYS A 108 0.73 -20.01 -5.52
CA LYS A 108 -0.21 -19.54 -6.55
C LYS A 108 -0.59 -18.08 -6.29
N PRO A 109 -0.88 -17.31 -7.34
CA PRO A 109 -1.44 -15.96 -7.21
C PRO A 109 -2.71 -15.92 -6.33
N ILE A 110 -2.90 -14.82 -5.59
CA ILE A 110 -4.02 -14.65 -4.65
C ILE A 110 -5.37 -14.83 -5.33
N ASN A 111 -5.56 -14.29 -6.53
CA ASN A 111 -6.80 -14.46 -7.31
C ASN A 111 -7.12 -15.94 -7.60
N ARG A 112 -6.10 -16.77 -7.90
CA ARG A 112 -6.28 -18.21 -8.11
C ARG A 112 -6.58 -18.95 -6.81
N LYS A 113 -5.94 -18.57 -5.70
CA LYS A 113 -6.27 -19.12 -4.38
C LYS A 113 -7.73 -18.83 -4.03
N ARG A 114 -8.17 -17.58 -4.23
CA ARG A 114 -9.56 -17.15 -4.01
C ARG A 114 -10.55 -17.93 -4.89
N PHE A 115 -10.28 -18.04 -6.19
CA PHE A 115 -11.12 -18.82 -7.11
C PHE A 115 -11.19 -20.30 -6.72
N ARG A 116 -10.06 -20.90 -6.32
CA ARG A 116 -10.07 -22.29 -5.83
C ARG A 116 -10.96 -22.44 -4.60
N ALA A 117 -10.88 -21.51 -3.65
CA ALA A 117 -11.70 -21.53 -2.45
C ALA A 117 -13.21 -21.43 -2.74
N SER A 118 -13.62 -20.84 -3.86
CA SER A 118 -15.04 -20.77 -4.23
C SER A 118 -15.59 -22.09 -4.82
N ILE A 119 -14.72 -22.97 -5.33
CA ILE A 119 -15.13 -24.24 -5.97
C ILE A 119 -14.74 -25.50 -5.20
N ASP A 120 -13.71 -25.42 -4.35
CA ASP A 120 -13.20 -26.54 -3.55
C ASP A 120 -13.44 -26.27 -2.05
N ARG A 121 -14.51 -26.87 -1.53
CA ARG A 121 -14.90 -26.72 -0.11
C ARG A 121 -13.83 -27.25 0.85
N LYS A 122 -13.09 -28.31 0.47
CA LYS A 122 -12.03 -28.85 1.32
C LYS A 122 -10.89 -27.85 1.45
N TYR A 123 -10.49 -27.25 0.33
CA TYR A 123 -9.48 -26.20 0.32
C TYR A 123 -9.92 -24.94 1.09
N LEU A 124 -11.20 -24.53 0.96
CA LEU A 124 -11.75 -23.44 1.77
C LEU A 124 -11.63 -23.72 3.28
N TRP A 125 -12.00 -24.92 3.73
CA TRP A 125 -11.88 -25.30 5.14
C TRP A 125 -10.43 -25.33 5.62
N GLN A 126 -9.51 -25.82 4.80
CA GLN A 126 -8.07 -25.78 5.11
C GLN A 126 -7.58 -24.34 5.32
N LEU A 127 -8.00 -23.41 4.45
CA LEU A 127 -7.67 -21.99 4.60
C LEU A 127 -8.21 -21.41 5.91
N LEU A 128 -9.49 -21.66 6.23
CA LEU A 128 -10.11 -21.12 7.43
C LEU A 128 -9.49 -21.66 8.72
N ASN A 129 -9.16 -22.96 8.75
CA ASN A 129 -8.51 -23.60 9.91
C ASN A 129 -7.05 -23.17 10.13
N GLN A 130 -6.43 -22.50 9.16
CA GLN A 130 -5.08 -21.92 9.34
C GLN A 130 -5.13 -20.56 10.04
N PHE A 131 -6.30 -19.94 10.15
CA PHE A 131 -6.47 -18.58 10.62
C PHE A 131 -7.25 -18.48 11.94
N LEU A 132 -8.16 -19.42 12.19
CA LEU A 132 -8.89 -19.60 13.44
C LEU A 132 -8.15 -20.57 14.37
#